data_AF-A0A0E9ZGT4-F1
#
_entry.id   AF-A0A0E9ZGT4-F1
#
_cell.length_a   1.000
_cell.length_b   1.000
_cell.length_c   1.000
_cell.angle_alpha   90.00
_cell.angle_beta   90.00
_cell.angle_gamma   90.00
#
_symmetry.space_group_name_H-M   'P 1'
#
loop_
_entity.id
_entity.type
_entity.pdbx_description
1 polymer ?
#
loop_
_entity_poly.entity_id
_entity_poly.type
_entity_poly.pdbx_seq_one_letter_code
_entity_poly.pdbx_strand_id
1 'polypeptide(L)'
;MATPAITAQHIDGNDKSKSAGFGEMDEAIAYDDPAESALGASRVYFNFELFDLYKSPVIHIQRRLIDAMDGEAVVGSIDELLVWLNTTDVKLRQDSNITLEVDGQPFTIQPASSEQRLHLLFVAAEAPAGIGQGVDYPVRVDGNASRDNLFEITAFEHLFLYGTPQFQARVFEQLALLPGYPELKRLLDKARQQYANVPDIVLMQCYTGPLQQGPGFDLQGVIPAKYSHLLPGDYTAVLYDPYDANGLDGLTTLTRMLQEVYNALAPDSLIPTPTPGD
;
A
#
# COMPACT_ATOMS: atom_id res chain seq x y z
N MET A 1 17.30 -3.01 -47.74
CA MET A 1 16.21 -2.48 -46.89
C MET A 1 16.85 -2.01 -45.60
N ALA A 2 16.78 -0.72 -45.29
CA ALA A 2 17.31 -0.18 -44.04
C ALA A 2 16.24 -0.37 -42.97
N THR A 3 16.54 -1.11 -41.91
CA THR A 3 15.70 -1.19 -40.72
C THR A 3 15.62 0.23 -40.14
N PRO A 4 14.43 0.82 -39.95
CA PRO A 4 14.33 2.11 -39.29
C PRO A 4 14.98 2.00 -37.90
N ALA A 5 15.86 2.94 -37.58
CA ALA A 5 16.42 3.03 -36.23
C ALA A 5 15.26 3.30 -35.27
N ILE A 6 14.99 2.37 -34.37
CA ILE A 6 13.98 2.54 -33.33
C ILE A 6 14.57 3.52 -32.32
N THR A 7 14.15 4.79 -32.41
CA THR A 7 14.52 5.81 -31.43
C THR A 7 13.74 5.56 -30.15
N ALA A 8 14.44 5.44 -29.02
CA ALA A 8 13.81 5.29 -27.73
C ALA A 8 12.97 6.53 -27.38
N GLN A 9 11.80 6.31 -26.81
CA GLN A 9 10.98 7.41 -26.29
C GLN A 9 11.52 7.83 -24.93
N HIS A 10 11.75 9.13 -24.75
CA HIS A 10 12.23 9.66 -23.48
C HIS A 10 11.06 10.02 -22.58
N ILE A 11 11.08 9.52 -21.34
CA ILE A 11 10.08 9.77 -20.32
C ILE A 11 10.73 10.60 -19.21
N ASP A 12 10.32 11.85 -19.07
CA ASP A 12 10.72 12.70 -17.95
C ASP A 12 9.80 12.42 -16.76
N GLY A 13 10.33 11.72 -15.75
CA GLY A 13 9.63 11.37 -14.53
C GLY A 13 9.29 12.57 -13.66
N ASN A 14 9.82 13.76 -13.95
CA ASN A 14 9.45 15.00 -13.27
C ASN A 14 8.37 15.81 -14.02
N ASP A 15 7.91 15.37 -15.20
CA ASP A 15 6.90 16.11 -15.95
C ASP A 15 5.55 16.13 -15.21
N LYS A 16 4.95 17.32 -15.19
CA LYS A 16 3.63 17.62 -14.60
C LYS A 16 2.70 18.34 -15.60
N SER A 17 3.06 18.35 -16.88
CA SER A 17 2.39 19.14 -17.93
C SER A 17 0.98 18.66 -18.28
N LYS A 18 0.67 17.38 -18.04
CA LYS A 18 -0.61 16.76 -18.36
C LYS A 18 -1.27 16.19 -17.11
N SER A 19 -2.03 17.02 -16.40
CA SER A 19 -2.85 16.57 -15.27
C SER A 19 -3.90 15.55 -15.75
N ALA A 20 -3.96 14.42 -15.05
CA ALA A 20 -4.91 13.33 -15.29
C ALA A 20 -5.91 13.18 -14.13
N GLY A 21 -5.55 13.63 -12.93
CA GLY A 21 -6.43 13.64 -11.76
C GLY A 21 -5.76 14.27 -10.55
N PHE A 22 -6.57 14.68 -9.59
CA PHE A 22 -6.15 15.10 -8.27
C PHE A 22 -7.33 14.97 -7.30
N GLY A 23 -7.06 14.81 -6.01
CA GLY A 23 -8.11 14.74 -5.01
C GLY A 23 -7.66 14.07 -3.73
N GLU A 24 -8.62 13.78 -2.87
CA GLU A 24 -8.45 12.94 -1.70
C GLU A 24 -8.71 11.48 -2.12
N MET A 25 -7.89 10.55 -1.66
CA MET A 25 -8.16 9.11 -1.80
C MET A 25 -9.20 8.70 -0.78
N ASP A 26 -10.03 7.71 -1.12
CA ASP A 26 -11.18 7.34 -0.30
C ASP A 26 -10.77 6.80 1.08
N GLU A 27 -9.53 6.28 1.23
CA GLU A 27 -8.98 5.75 2.48
C GLU A 27 -8.64 6.85 3.49
N ALA A 28 -9.53 7.02 4.47
CA ALA A 28 -9.25 7.85 5.64
C ALA A 28 -9.56 7.11 6.94
N ILE A 29 -8.76 7.38 7.97
CA ILE A 29 -8.98 6.86 9.32
C ILE A 29 -9.15 8.04 10.27
N ALA A 30 -10.27 8.02 11.00
CA ALA A 30 -10.47 8.89 12.14
C ALA A 30 -10.02 8.21 13.44
N TYR A 31 -9.46 8.98 14.36
CA TYR A 31 -9.02 8.54 15.69
C TYR A 31 -9.13 9.69 16.70
N ASP A 32 -9.11 9.34 17.98
CA ASP A 32 -9.04 10.32 19.06
C ASP A 32 -7.58 10.73 19.26
N ASP A 33 -7.27 12.03 19.13
CA ASP A 33 -5.92 12.54 19.42
C ASP A 33 -5.76 12.83 20.92
N PRO A 34 -4.93 12.06 21.66
CA PRO A 34 -4.71 12.29 23.08
C PRO A 34 -3.85 13.54 23.37
N ALA A 35 -3.19 14.14 22.36
CA ALA A 35 -2.33 15.31 22.52
C ALA A 35 -3.11 16.63 22.48
N GLU A 36 -4.29 16.66 21.86
CA GLU A 36 -5.16 17.84 21.88
C GLU A 36 -6.07 17.82 23.12
N SER A 37 -6.05 18.91 23.90
CA SER A 37 -6.87 19.08 25.11
C SER A 37 -8.40 19.16 24.85
N ALA A 38 -8.81 18.97 23.61
CA ALA A 38 -10.20 18.76 23.21
C ALA A 38 -10.26 17.39 22.52
N LEU A 39 -11.29 16.59 22.84
CA LEU A 39 -11.69 15.41 22.08
C LEU A 39 -12.11 15.83 20.65
N GLY A 40 -11.16 16.30 19.85
CA GLY A 40 -11.28 16.49 18.42
C GLY A 40 -10.97 15.17 17.75
N ALA A 41 -11.88 14.68 16.91
CA ALA A 41 -11.57 13.54 16.06
C ALA A 41 -10.52 13.99 15.03
N SER A 42 -9.28 13.51 15.18
CA SER A 42 -8.24 13.67 14.18
C SER A 42 -8.47 12.68 13.04
N ARG A 43 -7.98 13.02 11.86
CA ARG A 43 -8.20 12.25 10.64
C ARG A 43 -6.91 12.18 9.83
N VAL A 44 -6.49 10.96 9.53
CA VAL A 44 -5.48 10.71 8.51
C VAL A 44 -6.16 10.44 7.17
N TYR A 45 -5.74 11.14 6.13
CA TYR A 45 -6.22 10.97 4.76
C TYR A 45 -5.10 11.21 3.75
N PHE A 46 -5.30 10.82 2.49
CA PHE A 46 -4.28 10.94 1.46
C PHE A 46 -4.73 11.89 0.36
N ASN A 47 -3.95 12.94 0.10
CA ASN A 47 -4.11 13.73 -1.11
C ASN A 47 -3.26 13.12 -2.22
N PHE A 48 -3.76 13.13 -3.44
CA PHE A 48 -3.01 12.69 -4.60
C PHE A 48 -3.08 13.67 -5.76
N GLU A 49 -2.02 13.67 -6.55
CA GLU A 49 -1.96 14.24 -7.90
C GLU A 49 -1.49 13.17 -8.88
N LEU A 50 -2.09 13.12 -10.07
CA LEU A 50 -1.79 12.15 -11.11
C LEU A 50 -1.54 12.86 -12.44
N PHE A 51 -0.42 12.54 -13.10
CA PHE A 51 -0.01 13.14 -14.37
C PHE A 51 0.25 12.05 -15.42
N ASP A 52 -0.26 12.25 -16.63
CA ASP A 52 -0.04 11.34 -17.76
C ASP A 52 1.27 11.67 -18.48
N LEU A 53 2.26 10.78 -18.38
CA LEU A 53 3.55 10.97 -19.06
C LEU A 53 3.52 10.39 -20.49
N TYR A 54 2.98 9.18 -20.63
CA TYR A 54 2.85 8.52 -21.93
C TYR A 54 1.70 7.52 -21.95
N LYS A 55 1.03 7.38 -23.08
CA LYS A 55 -0.07 6.42 -23.25
C LYS A 55 -0.11 5.84 -24.65
N SER A 56 -0.20 4.52 -24.73
CA SER A 56 -0.48 3.73 -25.93
C SER A 56 -1.38 2.54 -25.56
N PRO A 57 -1.81 1.71 -26.52
CA PRO A 57 -2.63 0.53 -26.22
C PRO A 57 -1.97 -0.49 -25.28
N VAL A 58 -0.63 -0.58 -25.29
CA VAL A 58 0.13 -1.61 -24.57
C VAL A 58 0.77 -1.12 -23.28
N ILE A 59 0.92 0.21 -23.13
CA ILE A 59 1.53 0.84 -21.95
C ILE A 59 0.88 2.18 -21.62
N HIS A 60 0.69 2.44 -20.32
CA HIS A 60 0.31 3.77 -19.79
C HIS A 60 1.24 4.12 -18.62
N ILE A 61 2.08 5.14 -18.82
CA ILE A 61 3.02 5.66 -17.82
C ILE A 61 2.41 6.92 -17.20
N GLN A 62 2.32 6.91 -15.88
CA GLN A 62 1.81 8.02 -15.08
C GLN A 62 2.79 8.34 -13.97
N ARG A 63 2.86 9.62 -13.57
CA ARG A 63 3.45 10.02 -12.29
C ARG A 63 2.33 10.22 -11.30
N ARG A 64 2.47 9.64 -10.11
CA ARG A 64 1.56 9.84 -8.98
C ARG A 64 2.33 10.42 -7.81
N LEU A 65 1.83 11.52 -7.26
CA LEU A 65 2.30 12.11 -6.01
C LEU A 65 1.23 11.88 -4.97
N ILE A 66 1.62 11.44 -3.77
CA ILE A 66 0.70 11.28 -2.65
C ILE A 66 1.31 11.93 -1.42
N ASP A 67 0.51 12.74 -0.74
CA ASP A 67 0.80 13.30 0.58
C ASP A 67 -0.17 12.70 1.60
N ALA A 68 0.37 12.10 2.66
CA ALA A 68 -0.39 11.71 3.84
C ALA A 68 -0.57 12.94 4.72
N MET A 69 -1.84 13.24 5.00
CA MET A 69 -2.26 14.37 5.83
C MET A 69 -2.71 13.84 7.18
N ASP A 70 -2.29 14.49 8.26
CA ASP A 70 -2.87 14.38 9.59
C ASP A 70 -3.42 15.76 9.97
N GLY A 71 -4.74 15.91 9.89
CA GLY A 71 -5.36 17.23 9.90
C GLY A 71 -4.84 18.09 8.74
N GLU A 72 -4.21 19.23 9.04
CA GLU A 72 -3.60 20.13 8.04
C GLU A 72 -2.11 19.85 7.79
N ALA A 73 -1.49 18.94 8.54
CA ALA A 73 -0.05 18.68 8.47
C ALA A 73 0.28 17.53 7.51
N VAL A 74 1.29 17.72 6.66
CA VAL A 74 1.87 16.63 5.85
C VAL A 74 2.77 15.78 6.75
N VAL A 75 2.41 14.52 6.96
CA VAL A 75 3.14 13.56 7.80
C VAL A 75 3.90 12.50 6.99
N GLY A 76 3.72 12.48 5.67
CA GLY A 76 4.45 11.63 4.75
C GLY A 76 4.19 12.02 3.31
N SER A 77 5.15 11.76 2.42
CA SER A 77 5.01 11.99 0.98
C SER A 77 5.62 10.84 0.21
N ILE A 78 5.10 10.56 -0.98
CA ILE A 78 5.65 9.57 -1.90
C ILE A 78 5.49 10.04 -3.35
N ASP A 79 6.51 9.75 -4.16
CA ASP A 79 6.54 10.02 -5.59
C ASP A 79 6.72 8.70 -6.34
N GLU A 80 5.78 8.39 -7.22
CA GLU A 80 5.72 7.11 -7.91
C GLU A 80 5.57 7.30 -9.42
N LEU A 81 6.23 6.43 -10.19
CA LEU A 81 5.95 6.18 -11.59
C LEU A 81 5.14 4.90 -11.72
N LEU A 82 3.88 5.02 -12.12
CA LEU A 82 2.99 3.90 -12.37
C LEU A 82 3.05 3.53 -13.86
N VAL A 83 3.54 2.34 -14.16
CA VAL A 83 3.63 1.80 -15.52
C VAL A 83 2.63 0.66 -15.67
N TRP A 84 1.45 0.99 -16.19
CA TRP A 84 0.40 0.02 -16.49
C TRP A 84 0.69 -0.68 -17.81
N LEU A 85 0.78 -2.01 -17.79
CA LEU A 85 1.21 -2.85 -18.90
C LEU A 85 0.09 -3.81 -19.29
N ASN A 86 -0.35 -3.76 -20.55
CA ASN A 86 -1.36 -4.68 -21.11
C ASN A 86 -0.71 -5.83 -21.90
N THR A 87 0.61 -6.02 -21.74
CA THR A 87 1.43 -7.04 -22.41
C THR A 87 2.47 -7.59 -21.43
N THR A 88 2.91 -8.82 -21.66
CA THR A 88 4.00 -9.47 -20.91
C THR A 88 5.32 -9.46 -21.68
N ASP A 89 5.37 -9.02 -22.94
CA ASP A 89 6.62 -8.85 -23.68
C ASP A 89 7.33 -7.56 -23.24
N VAL A 90 7.91 -7.66 -22.05
CA VAL A 90 8.51 -6.53 -21.34
C VAL A 90 9.90 -6.91 -20.85
N LYS A 91 10.87 -6.03 -21.07
CA LYS A 91 12.22 -6.15 -20.53
C LYS A 91 12.59 -4.86 -19.80
N LEU A 92 13.17 -5.01 -18.62
CA LEU A 92 13.71 -3.89 -17.86
C LEU A 92 15.22 -4.07 -17.74
N ARG A 93 15.98 -3.01 -18.03
CA ARG A 93 17.42 -2.95 -17.82
C ARG A 93 17.81 -1.60 -17.22
N GLN A 94 18.87 -1.59 -16.43
CA GLN A 94 19.47 -0.38 -15.90
C GLN A 94 20.96 -0.38 -16.25
N ASP A 95 21.36 0.58 -17.09
CA ASP A 95 22.76 0.93 -17.31
C ASP A 95 23.01 2.26 -16.56
N SER A 96 23.21 3.37 -17.28
CA SER A 96 23.17 4.72 -16.70
C SER A 96 21.75 5.26 -16.50
N ASN A 97 20.80 4.77 -17.31
CA ASN A 97 19.38 5.12 -17.26
C ASN A 97 18.54 3.84 -17.17
N ILE A 98 17.32 3.96 -16.66
CA ILE A 98 16.33 2.89 -16.68
C ILE A 98 15.77 2.81 -18.10
N THR A 99 15.94 1.66 -18.76
CA THR A 99 15.32 1.40 -20.06
C THR A 99 14.27 0.29 -19.92
N LEU A 100 13.04 0.62 -20.25
CA LEU A 100 11.93 -0.31 -20.36
C LEU A 100 11.65 -0.58 -21.83
N GLU A 101 11.74 -1.82 -22.27
CA GLU A 101 11.32 -2.26 -23.60
C GLU A 101 9.95 -2.93 -23.47
N VAL A 102 8.97 -2.47 -24.24
CA VAL A 102 7.60 -3.02 -24.26
C VAL A 102 7.21 -3.32 -25.70
N ASP A 103 6.89 -4.57 -26.02
CA ASP A 103 6.60 -5.05 -27.38
C ASP A 103 7.67 -4.58 -28.40
N GLY A 104 8.94 -4.64 -28.01
CA GLY A 104 10.08 -4.21 -28.83
C GLY A 104 10.27 -2.68 -28.96
N GLN A 105 9.43 -1.87 -28.32
CA GLN A 105 9.58 -0.42 -28.27
C GLN A 105 10.35 0.01 -27.00
N PRO A 106 11.49 0.70 -27.12
CA PRO A 106 12.26 1.15 -25.97
C PRO A 106 11.78 2.50 -25.43
N PHE A 107 11.73 2.60 -24.11
CA PHE A 107 11.44 3.78 -23.31
C PHE A 107 12.59 4.03 -22.35
N THR A 108 13.22 5.20 -22.44
CA THR A 108 14.24 5.64 -21.49
C THR A 108 13.56 6.48 -20.43
N ILE A 109 13.53 5.98 -19.19
CA ILE A 109 12.93 6.67 -18.06
C ILE A 109 14.02 7.44 -17.34
N GLN A 110 13.80 8.74 -17.19
CA GLN A 110 14.60 9.63 -16.35
C GLN A 110 13.81 9.93 -15.08
N PRO A 111 14.18 9.32 -13.93
CA PRO A 111 13.58 9.64 -12.65
C PRO A 111 13.63 11.13 -12.28
N ALA A 112 12.64 11.58 -11.53
CA ALA A 112 12.66 12.88 -10.87
C ALA A 112 13.70 12.94 -9.73
N SER A 113 13.91 11.81 -9.04
CA SER A 113 14.85 11.66 -7.92
C SER A 113 15.30 10.20 -7.76
N SER A 114 16.28 9.94 -6.89
CA SER A 114 16.69 8.58 -6.51
C SER A 114 15.62 7.81 -5.71
N GLU A 115 14.72 8.54 -5.04
CA GLU A 115 13.70 7.98 -4.15
C GLU A 115 12.35 7.77 -4.84
N GLN A 116 12.16 8.33 -6.05
CA GLN A 116 10.95 8.09 -6.83
C GLN A 116 10.83 6.57 -7.08
N ARG A 117 9.66 5.99 -6.80
CA ARG A 117 9.46 4.54 -6.93
C ARG A 117 8.93 4.20 -8.31
N LEU A 118 9.43 3.16 -8.96
CA LEU A 118 8.92 2.69 -10.25
C LEU A 118 8.08 1.43 -10.06
N HIS A 119 6.80 1.49 -10.43
CA HIS A 119 5.86 0.38 -10.30
C HIS A 119 5.51 -0.17 -11.68
N LEU A 120 5.87 -1.42 -11.96
CA LEU A 120 5.45 -2.17 -13.13
C LEU A 120 4.18 -2.96 -12.80
N LEU A 121 3.08 -2.59 -13.44
CA LEU A 121 1.72 -3.04 -13.11
C LEU A 121 1.15 -3.82 -14.29
N PHE A 122 1.26 -5.15 -14.26
CA PHE A 122 0.78 -6.03 -15.33
C PHE A 122 -0.72 -6.28 -15.18
N VAL A 123 -1.50 -5.74 -16.12
CA VAL A 123 -2.97 -5.78 -16.08
C VAL A 123 -3.45 -7.17 -16.50
N ALA A 124 -4.23 -7.82 -15.64
CA ALA A 124 -4.87 -9.13 -15.89
C ALA A 124 -3.89 -10.25 -16.34
N ALA A 125 -2.61 -10.12 -16.02
CA ALA A 125 -1.58 -11.11 -16.32
C ALA A 125 -0.59 -11.21 -15.17
N GLU A 126 -0.03 -12.40 -14.97
CA GLU A 126 1.15 -12.59 -14.11
C GLU A 126 2.34 -11.80 -14.66
N ALA A 127 3.16 -11.26 -13.76
CA ALA A 127 4.37 -10.57 -14.15
C ALA A 127 5.40 -11.57 -14.72
N PRO A 128 6.18 -11.19 -15.75
CA PRO A 128 7.26 -12.02 -16.27
C PRO A 128 8.26 -12.39 -15.18
N ALA A 129 8.62 -13.66 -15.09
CA ALA A 129 9.57 -14.13 -14.09
C ALA A 129 10.92 -13.41 -14.22
N GLY A 130 11.42 -12.91 -13.09
CA GLY A 130 12.73 -12.25 -13.01
C GLY A 130 12.78 -10.82 -13.55
N ILE A 131 11.66 -10.23 -13.99
CA ILE A 131 11.63 -8.81 -14.34
C ILE A 131 12.02 -7.94 -13.14
N GLY A 132 12.90 -6.97 -13.36
CA GLY A 132 13.45 -6.12 -12.30
C GLY A 132 14.62 -6.73 -11.51
N GLN A 133 14.98 -8.00 -11.73
CA GLN A 133 16.20 -8.55 -11.12
C GLN A 133 17.44 -7.84 -11.68
N GLY A 134 18.37 -7.46 -10.79
CA GLY A 134 19.61 -6.76 -11.17
C GLY A 134 19.42 -5.28 -11.49
N VAL A 135 18.28 -4.68 -11.12
CA VAL A 135 18.02 -3.24 -11.18
C VAL A 135 18.22 -2.69 -9.77
N ASP A 136 19.11 -1.71 -9.63
CA ASP A 136 19.43 -1.07 -8.34
C ASP A 136 18.38 0.00 -7.95
N TYR A 137 17.62 0.49 -8.92
CA TYR A 137 16.56 1.45 -8.69
C TYR A 137 15.38 0.83 -7.89
N PRO A 138 14.64 1.61 -7.08
CA PRO A 138 13.46 1.12 -6.36
C PRO A 138 12.33 0.72 -7.31
N VAL A 139 12.37 -0.54 -7.77
CA VAL A 139 11.39 -1.11 -8.69
C VAL A 139 10.49 -2.11 -7.99
N ARG A 140 9.20 -1.91 -8.18
CA ARG A 140 8.14 -2.83 -7.78
C ARG A 140 7.51 -3.44 -9.01
N VAL A 141 7.17 -4.73 -8.89
CA VAL A 141 6.56 -5.51 -9.95
C VAL A 141 5.36 -6.22 -9.37
N ASP A 142 4.18 -6.00 -9.97
CA ASP A 142 2.95 -6.66 -9.56
C ASP A 142 2.22 -7.25 -10.78
N GLY A 143 1.81 -8.52 -10.63
CA GLY A 143 0.91 -9.21 -11.54
C GLY A 143 -0.56 -8.97 -11.17
N ASN A 144 -1.46 -9.22 -12.13
CA ASN A 144 -2.90 -9.05 -11.98
C ASN A 144 -3.29 -7.68 -11.39
N ALA A 145 -2.55 -6.65 -11.79
CA ALA A 145 -2.69 -5.31 -11.26
C ALA A 145 -4.04 -4.69 -11.61
N SER A 146 -4.66 -4.02 -10.63
CA SER A 146 -5.84 -3.17 -10.82
C SER A 146 -5.68 -1.84 -10.09
N ARG A 147 -6.48 -0.85 -10.46
CA ARG A 147 -6.62 0.42 -9.73
C ARG A 147 -7.66 0.34 -8.62
N ASP A 148 -8.59 -0.59 -8.75
CA ASP A 148 -9.76 -0.67 -7.90
C ASP A 148 -9.43 -1.42 -6.61
N ASN A 149 -9.82 -0.83 -5.48
CA ASN A 149 -9.72 -1.50 -4.20
C ASN A 149 -10.75 -2.62 -4.09
N LEU A 150 -10.35 -3.69 -3.43
CA LEU A 150 -11.19 -4.84 -3.17
C LEU A 150 -11.16 -5.16 -1.68
N PHE A 151 -12.24 -5.78 -1.19
CA PHE A 151 -12.30 -6.35 0.14
C PHE A 151 -12.06 -7.86 0.06
N GLU A 152 -11.15 -8.38 0.88
CA GLU A 152 -10.83 -9.80 0.95
C GLU A 152 -10.76 -10.33 2.38
N ILE A 153 -11.15 -11.60 2.52
CA ILE A 153 -11.02 -12.35 3.78
C ILE A 153 -9.66 -13.06 3.82
N THR A 154 -9.01 -13.08 4.97
CA THR A 154 -7.78 -13.87 5.13
C THR A 154 -8.08 -15.23 5.75
N ALA A 155 -7.10 -16.14 5.68
CA ALA A 155 -7.15 -17.40 6.44
C ALA A 155 -6.94 -17.18 7.95
N PHE A 156 -6.53 -15.98 8.36
CA PHE A 156 -6.36 -15.62 9.75
C PHE A 156 -7.67 -15.04 10.26
N GLU A 157 -8.36 -15.77 11.13
CA GLU A 157 -9.67 -15.38 11.66
C GLU A 157 -9.61 -13.97 12.28
N HIS A 158 -10.63 -13.14 12.04
CA HIS A 158 -10.73 -11.73 12.46
C HIS A 158 -9.72 -10.77 11.80
N LEU A 159 -9.08 -11.18 10.71
CA LEU A 159 -8.22 -10.31 9.89
C LEU A 159 -8.71 -10.26 8.44
N PHE A 160 -8.95 -9.05 7.98
CA PHE A 160 -9.47 -8.73 6.65
C PHE A 160 -8.56 -7.74 5.93
N LEU A 161 -8.64 -7.68 4.60
CA LEU A 161 -7.86 -6.77 3.78
C LEU A 161 -8.77 -5.86 2.96
N TYR A 162 -8.42 -4.59 2.86
CA TYR A 162 -9.02 -3.66 1.92
C TYR A 162 -7.96 -2.84 1.19
N GLY A 163 -7.95 -2.91 -0.13
CA GLY A 163 -6.96 -2.21 -0.94
C GLY A 163 -6.81 -2.84 -2.32
N THR A 164 -5.83 -2.35 -3.08
CA THR A 164 -5.58 -2.83 -4.44
C THR A 164 -5.13 -4.31 -4.45
N PRO A 165 -5.36 -5.07 -5.54
CA PRO A 165 -4.90 -6.47 -5.64
C PRO A 165 -3.41 -6.66 -5.35
N GLN A 166 -2.60 -5.67 -5.71
CA GLN A 166 -1.16 -5.67 -5.51
C GLN A 166 -0.81 -5.56 -4.02
N PHE A 167 -1.48 -4.68 -3.29
CA PHE A 167 -1.38 -4.62 -1.82
C PHE A 167 -1.77 -5.97 -1.18
N GLN A 168 -2.93 -6.49 -1.56
CA GLN A 168 -3.44 -7.75 -1.01
C GLN A 168 -2.47 -8.92 -1.26
N ALA A 169 -1.94 -9.04 -2.48
CA ALA A 169 -0.99 -10.09 -2.84
C ALA A 169 0.24 -10.08 -1.91
N ARG A 170 0.78 -8.91 -1.59
CA ARG A 170 1.93 -8.79 -0.68
C ARG A 170 1.60 -9.15 0.75
N VAL A 171 0.45 -8.71 1.25
CA VAL A 171 0.03 -9.10 2.60
C VAL A 171 -0.21 -10.62 2.66
N PHE A 172 -0.80 -11.22 1.63
CA PHE A 172 -0.94 -12.67 1.55
C PHE A 172 0.40 -13.41 1.50
N GLU A 173 1.38 -12.92 0.73
CA GLU A 173 2.75 -13.47 0.71
C GLU A 173 3.36 -13.45 2.12
N GLN A 174 3.26 -12.33 2.83
CA GLN A 174 3.75 -12.21 4.20
C GLN A 174 3.03 -13.19 5.14
N LEU A 175 1.70 -13.22 5.13
CA LEU A 175 0.91 -14.14 5.96
C LEU A 175 1.20 -15.62 5.67
N ALA A 176 1.46 -15.98 4.41
CA ALA A 176 1.81 -17.33 4.01
C ALA A 176 3.17 -17.80 4.56
N LEU A 177 4.08 -16.87 4.85
CA LEU A 177 5.37 -17.16 5.46
C LEU A 177 5.29 -17.40 6.97
N LEU A 178 4.27 -16.86 7.65
CA LEU A 178 4.12 -16.92 9.12
C LEU A 178 4.31 -18.33 9.74
N PRO A 179 3.82 -19.44 9.15
CA PRO A 179 4.06 -20.78 9.69
C PRO A 179 5.55 -21.18 9.77
N GLY A 180 6.41 -20.59 8.93
CA GLY A 180 7.85 -20.78 8.96
C GLY A 180 8.56 -20.04 10.11
N TYR A 181 7.85 -19.18 10.83
CA TYR A 181 8.38 -18.32 11.90
C TYR A 181 7.60 -18.56 13.20
N PRO A 182 7.83 -19.70 13.88
CA PRO A 182 7.01 -20.14 15.01
C PRO A 182 7.01 -19.16 16.19
N GLU A 183 8.11 -18.45 16.41
CA GLU A 183 8.21 -17.47 17.51
C GLU A 183 7.38 -16.21 17.23
N LEU A 184 7.39 -15.71 15.99
CA LEU A 184 6.54 -14.60 15.56
C LEU A 184 5.07 -14.98 15.68
N LYS A 185 4.71 -16.19 15.21
CA LYS A 185 3.36 -16.73 15.37
C LYS A 185 2.96 -16.81 16.84
N ARG A 186 3.85 -17.29 17.71
CA ARG A 186 3.60 -17.41 19.16
C ARG A 186 3.35 -16.05 19.83
N LEU A 187 4.06 -15.00 19.41
CA LEU A 187 3.84 -13.64 19.91
C LEU A 187 2.47 -13.10 19.51
N LEU A 188 2.11 -13.28 18.23
CA LEU A 188 0.81 -12.87 17.72
C LEU A 188 -0.35 -13.64 18.38
N ASP A 189 -0.23 -14.95 18.49
CA ASP A 189 -1.21 -15.81 19.17
C ASP A 189 -1.41 -15.37 20.64
N LYS A 190 -0.33 -15.01 21.34
CA LYS A 190 -0.40 -14.49 22.72
C LYS A 190 -1.12 -13.15 22.82
N ALA A 191 -0.91 -12.25 21.88
CA ALA A 191 -1.63 -10.97 21.85
C ALA A 191 -3.14 -11.21 21.70
N ARG A 192 -3.52 -12.14 20.81
CA ARG A 192 -4.93 -12.53 20.59
C ARG A 192 -5.58 -13.23 21.79
N GLN A 193 -4.82 -14.00 22.57
CA GLN A 193 -5.33 -14.72 23.75
C GLN A 193 -5.74 -13.81 24.91
N GLN A 194 -5.43 -12.50 24.86
CA GLN A 194 -5.87 -11.52 25.86
C GLN A 194 -7.38 -11.23 25.79
N TYR A 195 -8.05 -11.72 24.74
CA TYR A 195 -9.44 -11.40 24.45
C TYR A 195 -10.35 -12.60 24.60
N ALA A 196 -11.51 -12.38 25.23
CA ALA A 196 -12.61 -13.34 25.20
C ALA A 196 -13.25 -13.42 23.81
N ASN A 197 -13.37 -12.27 23.13
CA ASN A 197 -13.79 -12.14 21.74
C ASN A 197 -12.72 -11.32 20.99
N VAL A 198 -12.03 -11.93 20.04
CA VAL A 198 -10.93 -11.26 19.30
C VAL A 198 -11.54 -10.14 18.44
N PRO A 199 -11.01 -8.91 18.48
CA PRO A 199 -11.52 -7.82 17.67
C PRO A 199 -11.24 -8.05 16.17
N ASP A 200 -12.18 -7.65 15.33
CA ASP A 200 -12.02 -7.62 13.88
C ASP A 200 -11.07 -6.49 13.46
N ILE A 201 -10.05 -6.82 12.66
CA ILE A 201 -9.08 -5.88 12.11
C ILE A 201 -9.17 -5.89 10.59
N VAL A 202 -9.24 -4.70 9.99
CA VAL A 202 -9.13 -4.53 8.54
C VAL A 202 -7.83 -3.81 8.22
N LEU A 203 -6.90 -4.51 7.56
CA LEU A 203 -5.70 -3.90 7.03
C LEU A 203 -6.04 -3.17 5.74
N MET A 204 -5.82 -1.87 5.76
CA MET A 204 -6.05 -0.98 4.64
C MET A 204 -4.71 -0.57 4.02
N GLN A 205 -4.70 -0.39 2.71
CA GLN A 205 -3.51 0.08 2.02
C GLN A 205 -3.09 1.48 2.52
N CYS A 206 -1.89 1.57 3.07
CA CYS A 206 -1.21 2.84 3.32
C CYS A 206 -0.29 3.15 2.14
N TYR A 207 -0.25 4.41 1.73
CA TYR A 207 0.62 4.86 0.65
C TYR A 207 1.91 5.54 1.17
N THR A 208 1.84 6.19 2.34
CA THR A 208 2.98 6.85 3.01
C THR A 208 2.58 7.29 4.42
N GLY A 209 3.54 7.69 5.24
CA GLY A 209 3.30 8.17 6.60
C GLY A 209 3.28 7.06 7.67
N PRO A 210 3.08 7.44 8.95
CA PRO A 210 3.15 6.49 10.06
C PRO A 210 1.97 5.52 10.09
N LEU A 211 2.14 4.42 10.83
CA LEU A 211 1.06 3.50 11.16
C LEU A 211 -0.07 4.24 11.88
N GLN A 212 -1.31 4.03 11.44
CA GLN A 212 -2.51 4.65 12.03
C GLN A 212 -3.62 3.60 12.16
N GLN A 213 -4.43 3.70 13.22
CA GLN A 213 -5.53 2.78 13.49
C GLN A 213 -6.75 3.52 14.07
N GLY A 214 -7.96 3.08 13.73
CA GLY A 214 -9.19 3.67 14.27
C GLY A 214 -10.47 3.19 13.59
N PRO A 215 -11.65 3.65 14.08
CA PRO A 215 -12.96 3.24 13.56
C PRO A 215 -13.40 3.97 12.28
N GLY A 216 -12.68 5.02 11.85
CA GLY A 216 -13.21 6.04 10.94
C GLY A 216 -13.28 5.75 9.43
N PHE A 217 -13.26 4.50 8.99
CA PHE A 217 -13.45 4.16 7.58
C PHE A 217 -14.79 3.43 7.41
N ASP A 218 -15.72 3.91 6.58
CA ASP A 218 -16.99 3.21 6.33
C ASP A 218 -16.83 2.17 5.21
N LEU A 219 -16.61 0.92 5.59
CA LEU A 219 -16.52 -0.21 4.65
C LEU A 219 -17.89 -0.71 4.18
N GLN A 220 -19.01 -0.27 4.75
CA GLN A 220 -20.32 -0.86 4.45
C GLN A 220 -20.71 -0.72 2.97
N GLY A 221 -20.25 0.35 2.31
CA GLY A 221 -20.47 0.59 0.89
C GLY A 221 -19.63 -0.27 -0.05
N VAL A 222 -18.53 -0.85 0.43
CA VAL A 222 -17.53 -1.55 -0.40
C VAL A 222 -17.39 -3.04 -0.06
N ILE A 223 -17.91 -3.49 1.09
CA ILE A 223 -17.97 -4.91 1.45
C ILE A 223 -18.95 -5.63 0.51
N PRO A 224 -18.52 -6.68 -0.22
CA PRO A 224 -19.42 -7.50 -1.01
C PRO A 224 -20.55 -8.07 -0.14
N ALA A 225 -21.79 -8.09 -0.64
CA ALA A 225 -22.96 -8.56 0.11
C ALA A 225 -22.81 -9.97 0.72
N LYS A 226 -21.97 -10.82 0.11
CA LYS A 226 -21.64 -12.15 0.66
C LYS A 226 -20.87 -12.12 1.98
N TYR A 227 -20.19 -11.00 2.30
CA TYR A 227 -19.34 -10.84 3.48
C TYR A 227 -19.87 -9.81 4.48
N SER A 228 -21.00 -9.13 4.19
CA SER A 228 -21.56 -8.09 5.09
C SER A 228 -21.94 -8.62 6.48
N HIS A 229 -22.18 -9.93 6.61
CA HIS A 229 -22.45 -10.59 7.88
C HIS A 229 -21.19 -10.79 8.76
N LEU A 230 -19.99 -10.67 8.18
CA LEU A 230 -18.71 -10.87 8.86
C LEU A 230 -18.19 -9.58 9.52
N LEU A 231 -18.62 -8.43 9.04
CA LEU A 231 -18.24 -7.12 9.57
C LEU A 231 -19.50 -6.26 9.79
N PRO A 232 -20.26 -6.50 10.86
CA PRO A 232 -21.52 -5.80 11.13
C PRO A 232 -21.34 -4.32 11.54
N GLY A 233 -20.10 -3.81 11.59
CA GLY A 233 -19.77 -2.41 11.89
C GLY A 233 -18.72 -2.22 12.99
N ASP A 234 -18.37 -3.27 13.73
CA ASP A 234 -17.42 -3.21 14.84
C ASP A 234 -16.04 -3.76 14.41
N TYR A 235 -15.24 -2.95 13.71
CA TYR A 235 -13.85 -3.29 13.38
C TYR A 235 -12.90 -2.12 13.62
N THR A 236 -11.61 -2.44 13.74
CA THR A 236 -10.53 -1.44 13.71
C THR A 236 -9.87 -1.47 12.35
N ALA A 237 -9.87 -0.35 11.64
CA ALA A 237 -9.12 -0.19 10.41
C ALA A 237 -7.67 0.17 10.75
N VAL A 238 -6.71 -0.36 9.99
CA VAL A 238 -5.27 -0.12 10.20
C VAL A 238 -4.61 0.17 8.86
N LEU A 239 -3.98 1.35 8.72
CA LEU A 239 -3.21 1.69 7.52
C LEU A 239 -1.88 0.97 7.54
N TYR A 240 -1.63 0.14 6.53
CA TYR A 240 -0.41 -0.66 6.40
C TYR A 240 0.24 -0.51 5.02
N ASP A 241 1.53 -0.17 5.01
CA ASP A 241 2.36 -0.21 3.80
C ASP A 241 3.27 -1.46 3.87
N PRO A 242 2.99 -2.52 3.07
CA PRO A 242 3.84 -3.72 3.04
C PRO A 242 5.16 -3.49 2.31
N TYR A 243 5.39 -2.30 1.73
CA TYR A 243 6.58 -1.92 0.97
C TYR A 243 7.58 -1.10 1.80
N ASP A 244 7.13 -0.43 2.86
CA ASP A 244 8.02 0.32 3.76
C ASP A 244 8.55 -0.57 4.90
N ALA A 245 9.54 -1.40 4.58
CA ALA A 245 10.20 -2.25 5.54
C ALA A 245 11.47 -1.53 6.05
N ASN A 246 11.32 -0.73 7.11
CA ASN A 246 12.39 0.03 7.79
C ASN A 246 13.51 -0.87 8.37
N GLY A 247 14.28 -1.56 7.51
CA GLY A 247 15.35 -2.50 7.89
C GLY A 247 14.88 -3.85 8.45
N LEU A 248 13.57 -4.07 8.57
CA LEU A 248 12.95 -5.35 8.94
C LEU A 248 12.43 -6.06 7.69
N ASP A 249 12.32 -7.39 7.72
CA ASP A 249 11.57 -8.09 6.68
C ASP A 249 10.06 -7.80 6.82
N GLY A 250 9.33 -7.81 5.70
CA GLY A 250 7.91 -7.44 5.67
C GLY A 250 7.03 -8.27 6.60
N LEU A 251 7.34 -9.57 6.81
CA LEU A 251 6.59 -10.41 7.74
C LEU A 251 6.81 -9.97 9.19
N THR A 252 8.05 -9.65 9.57
CA THR A 252 8.33 -9.11 10.92
C THR A 252 7.61 -7.78 11.14
N THR A 253 7.58 -6.89 10.14
CA THR A 253 6.85 -5.62 10.21
C THR A 253 5.35 -5.85 10.40
N LEU A 254 4.72 -6.68 9.56
CA LEU A 254 3.30 -7.02 9.66
C LEU A 254 2.96 -7.60 11.05
N THR A 255 3.76 -8.56 11.52
CA THR A 255 3.48 -9.26 12.79
C THR A 255 3.60 -8.32 13.99
N ARG A 256 4.61 -7.43 14.00
CA ARG A 256 4.77 -6.45 15.09
C ARG A 256 3.64 -5.43 15.10
N MET A 257 3.28 -4.90 13.94
CA MET A 257 2.14 -3.98 13.82
C MET A 257 0.85 -4.64 14.34
N LEU A 258 0.55 -5.87 13.92
CA LEU A 258 -0.64 -6.58 14.41
C LEU A 258 -0.59 -6.80 15.92
N GLN A 259 0.59 -7.14 16.47
CA GLN A 259 0.78 -7.28 17.91
C GLN A 259 0.51 -5.95 18.65
N GLU A 260 1.01 -4.82 18.13
CA GLU A 260 0.78 -3.48 18.70
C GLU A 260 -0.71 -3.12 18.69
N VAL A 261 -1.40 -3.36 17.57
CA VAL A 261 -2.85 -3.14 17.45
C VAL A 261 -3.61 -3.99 18.49
N TYR A 262 -3.30 -5.28 18.58
CA TYR A 262 -3.91 -6.17 19.58
C TYR A 262 -3.52 -5.81 21.02
N ASN A 263 -2.42 -5.11 21.30
CA ASN A 263 -2.14 -4.66 22.66
C ASN A 263 -2.88 -3.36 22.99
N ALA A 264 -3.03 -2.46 22.01
CA ALA A 264 -3.75 -1.20 22.16
C ALA A 264 -5.25 -1.41 22.42
N LEU A 265 -5.85 -2.43 21.80
CA LEU A 265 -7.27 -2.76 21.96
C LEU A 265 -7.56 -3.59 23.23
N ALA A 266 -6.54 -3.96 24.03
CA ALA A 266 -6.71 -4.93 25.09
C ALA A 266 -7.60 -4.37 26.21
N PRO A 267 -8.49 -5.19 26.82
CA PRO A 267 -9.49 -4.70 27.77
C PRO A 267 -8.91 -3.91 28.96
N ASP A 268 -7.69 -4.24 29.39
CA ASP A 268 -7.03 -3.62 30.55
C ASP A 268 -6.21 -2.36 30.18
N SER A 269 -6.00 -2.08 28.89
CA SER A 269 -5.22 -0.92 28.41
C SER A 269 -6.00 0.40 28.48
N LEU A 270 -7.32 0.34 28.71
CA LEU A 270 -8.22 1.50 28.79
C LEU A 270 -8.47 2.03 30.21
N ILE A 271 -7.80 1.49 31.24
CA ILE A 271 -7.91 2.05 32.60
C ILE A 271 -6.91 3.21 32.72
N PRO A 272 -7.36 4.49 32.81
CA PRO A 272 -6.43 5.56 33.14
C PRO A 272 -5.79 5.25 34.48
N THR A 273 -4.47 5.30 34.53
CA THR A 273 -3.68 5.19 35.75
C THR A 273 -4.33 6.11 36.80
N PRO A 274 -4.77 5.60 37.97
CA PRO A 274 -5.31 6.46 39.00
C PRO A 274 -4.22 7.46 39.38
N THR A 275 -4.52 8.75 39.23
CA THR A 275 -3.65 9.83 39.70
C THR A 275 -3.43 9.63 41.20
N PRO A 276 -2.19 9.46 41.69
CA PRO A 276 -1.96 9.38 43.13
C PRO A 276 -2.23 10.76 43.74
N GLY A 277 -3.35 10.91 44.45
CA GLY A 277 -3.61 12.09 45.27
C GLY A 277 -5.08 12.40 45.52
N ASP A 278 -5.73 11.57 46.33
CA ASP A 278 -6.55 12.04 47.46
C ASP A 278 -5.76 11.72 48.74
#